data_AF-A0A7Z1GXN5-F1
#
_entry.id   AF-A0A7Z1GXN5-F1
#
_cell.length_a   1.000
_cell.length_b   1.000
_cell.length_c   1.000
_cell.angle_alpha   90.00
_cell.angle_beta   90.00
_cell.angle_gamma   90.00
#
_symmetry.space_group_name_H-M   'P 1'
#
loop_
_entity.id
_entity.type
_entity.pdbx_description
1 polymer ?
#
loop_
_entity_poly.entity_id
_entity_poly.type
_entity_poly.pdbx_seq_one_letter_code
_entity_poly.pdbx_strand_id
1 'polypeptide(L)'
;MKTIDLSTATVRDLNQALHAQAIDNEWRVTHSNGKHNLAVGVNQAVSIDIEGHAGYYCAGMNQQASITVHGNVGVGCAENMMSGSVRVKGSASQAAGATAHGGLLVIEGDAGARCGISMKGIDIVVGGSIGHMSCFMGQAGRLVVCGDAGDALGDSLYETHIYVKGTVESLGSDCVEKEMRSEHLQELQELLDRAGFAHQAADFKRYGSARQLYNFKVDNASAY
;
A
#
# COMPACT_ATOMS: atom_id res chain seq x y z
N MET A 1 12.27 -5.06 -23.93
CA MET A 1 12.37 -5.58 -22.55
C MET A 1 13.82 -5.89 -22.18
N LYS A 2 14.39 -5.13 -21.23
CA LYS A 2 15.75 -5.32 -20.69
C LYS A 2 15.71 -6.24 -19.47
N THR A 3 16.63 -7.19 -19.38
CA THR A 3 16.67 -8.16 -18.27
C THR A 3 17.88 -7.93 -17.37
N ILE A 4 17.68 -7.96 -16.06
CA ILE A 4 18.74 -7.97 -15.04
C ILE A 4 18.61 -9.24 -14.21
N ASP A 5 19.68 -10.03 -14.19
CA ASP A 5 19.77 -11.24 -13.39
C ASP A 5 20.53 -10.99 -12.09
N LEU A 6 19.82 -11.05 -10.96
CA LEU A 6 20.38 -10.80 -9.63
C LEU A 6 21.17 -11.99 -9.05
N SER A 7 21.34 -13.08 -9.81
CA SER A 7 22.34 -14.10 -9.52
C SER A 7 23.76 -13.65 -9.85
N THR A 8 23.91 -12.66 -10.74
CA THR A 8 25.21 -12.14 -11.20
C THR A 8 25.37 -10.64 -10.96
N ALA A 9 24.31 -9.86 -11.13
CA ALA A 9 24.28 -8.43 -10.83
C ALA A 9 23.99 -8.16 -9.35
N THR A 10 24.38 -6.98 -8.87
CA THR A 10 24.02 -6.52 -7.53
C THR A 10 22.73 -5.72 -7.53
N VAL A 11 22.11 -5.57 -6.35
CA VAL A 11 20.95 -4.67 -6.15
C VAL A 11 21.32 -3.21 -6.48
N ARG A 12 22.58 -2.81 -6.25
CA ARG A 12 23.06 -1.47 -6.60
C ARG A 12 23.05 -1.27 -8.11
N ASP A 13 23.55 -2.25 -8.86
CA ASP A 13 23.56 -2.19 -10.33
C ASP A 13 22.13 -2.07 -10.88
N LEU A 14 21.19 -2.83 -10.33
CA LEU A 14 19.77 -2.72 -10.67
C LEU A 14 19.23 -1.31 -10.44
N ASN A 15 19.33 -0.77 -9.23
CA ASN A 15 18.72 0.53 -8.92
C ASN A 15 19.41 1.66 -9.71
N GLN A 16 20.73 1.64 -9.86
CA GLN A 16 21.44 2.62 -10.69
C GLN A 16 20.98 2.56 -12.14
N ALA A 17 20.78 1.37 -12.69
CA ALA A 17 20.27 1.21 -14.05
C ALA A 17 18.83 1.75 -14.21
N LEU A 18 17.98 1.60 -13.19
CA LEU A 18 16.61 2.11 -13.18
C LEU A 18 16.53 3.64 -12.95
N HIS A 19 17.57 4.23 -12.35
CA HIS A 19 17.68 5.68 -12.15
C HIS A 19 18.30 6.42 -13.34
N ALA A 20 19.12 5.74 -14.13
CA ALA A 20 19.70 6.29 -15.34
C ALA A 20 18.61 6.51 -16.40
N GLN A 21 18.72 7.58 -17.19
CA GLN A 21 17.70 7.95 -18.18
C GLN A 21 17.31 6.75 -19.07
N ALA A 22 16.06 6.34 -18.96
CA ALA A 22 15.57 5.10 -19.53
C ALA A 22 15.52 5.20 -21.06
N ILE A 23 16.29 4.32 -21.71
CA ILE A 23 16.15 4.03 -23.14
C ILE A 23 15.08 2.93 -23.32
N ASP A 24 15.03 2.00 -22.37
CA ASP A 24 14.09 0.89 -22.32
C ASP A 24 12.93 1.19 -21.37
N ASN A 25 11.71 0.98 -21.84
CA ASN A 25 10.50 1.19 -21.04
C ASN A 25 10.04 -0.06 -20.26
N GLU A 26 10.63 -1.22 -20.51
CA GLU A 26 10.21 -2.50 -19.91
C GLU A 26 11.41 -3.26 -19.37
N TRP A 27 11.32 -3.66 -18.10
CA TRP A 27 12.40 -4.29 -17.35
C TRP A 27 11.92 -5.58 -16.72
N ARG A 28 12.78 -6.59 -16.77
CA ARG A 28 12.58 -7.89 -16.11
C ARG A 28 13.72 -8.13 -15.14
N VAL A 29 13.41 -8.44 -13.89
CA VAL A 29 14.37 -8.74 -12.83
C VAL A 29 14.20 -10.20 -12.44
N THR A 30 15.22 -11.02 -12.66
CA THR A 30 15.17 -12.46 -12.37
C THR A 30 16.02 -12.81 -11.16
N HIS A 31 15.74 -13.98 -10.56
CA HIS A 31 16.46 -14.49 -9.38
C HIS A 31 16.49 -13.50 -8.21
N SER A 32 15.37 -12.82 -7.95
CA SER A 32 15.24 -11.83 -6.89
C SER A 32 15.57 -12.40 -5.51
N ASN A 33 15.25 -13.67 -5.27
CA ASN A 33 15.63 -14.45 -4.07
C ASN A 33 15.40 -13.71 -2.74
N GLY A 34 14.33 -12.92 -2.64
CA GLY A 34 14.00 -12.15 -1.43
C GLY A 34 14.97 -11.00 -1.12
N LYS A 35 15.82 -10.59 -2.06
CA LYS A 35 16.73 -9.44 -1.90
C LYS A 35 15.95 -8.17 -1.58
N HIS A 36 16.52 -7.36 -0.69
CA HIS A 36 15.91 -6.11 -0.24
C HIS A 36 16.18 -4.98 -1.24
N ASN A 37 15.42 -3.88 -1.10
CA ASN A 37 15.61 -2.62 -1.81
C ASN A 37 15.58 -2.74 -3.34
N LEU A 38 14.72 -3.61 -3.88
CA LEU A 38 14.55 -3.73 -5.33
C LEU A 38 13.65 -2.61 -5.86
N ALA A 39 14.06 -1.99 -6.97
CA ALA A 39 13.31 -0.93 -7.66
C ALA A 39 12.95 0.25 -6.73
N VAL A 40 13.89 0.68 -5.89
CA VAL A 40 13.69 1.81 -4.96
C VAL A 40 14.01 3.12 -5.66
N GLY A 41 13.20 4.16 -5.44
CA GLY A 41 13.47 5.52 -5.91
C GLY A 41 13.32 5.71 -7.43
N VAL A 42 12.51 4.88 -8.09
CA VAL A 42 12.34 4.95 -9.54
C VAL A 42 11.49 6.16 -9.92
N ASN A 43 12.12 7.15 -10.54
CA ASN A 43 11.48 8.38 -11.01
C ASN A 43 11.41 8.43 -12.55
N GLN A 44 11.02 7.31 -13.15
CA GLN A 44 10.85 7.20 -14.60
C GLN A 44 9.63 6.36 -14.92
N ALA A 45 8.95 6.71 -16.01
CA ALA A 45 7.77 6.01 -16.50
C ALA A 45 8.16 4.69 -17.20
N VAL A 46 8.58 3.70 -16.41
CA VAL A 46 8.96 2.36 -16.88
C VAL A 46 8.10 1.28 -16.23
N SER A 47 7.94 0.15 -16.92
CA SER A 47 7.36 -1.08 -16.39
C SER A 47 8.46 -1.99 -15.87
N ILE A 48 8.31 -2.54 -14.67
CA ILE A 48 9.30 -3.43 -14.03
C ILE A 48 8.59 -4.68 -13.52
N ASP A 49 8.97 -5.83 -14.06
CA ASP A 49 8.53 -7.15 -13.59
C ASP A 49 9.64 -7.81 -12.76
N ILE A 50 9.36 -8.06 -11.49
CA ILE A 50 10.28 -8.75 -10.56
C ILE A 50 9.78 -10.19 -10.40
N GLU A 51 10.59 -11.15 -10.84
CA GLU A 51 10.26 -12.57 -10.76
C GLU A 51 10.66 -13.18 -9.43
N GLY A 52 9.66 -13.63 -8.68
CA GLY A 52 9.82 -14.22 -7.36
C GLY A 52 9.63 -13.22 -6.23
N HIS A 53 10.11 -13.59 -5.04
CA HIS A 53 9.93 -12.80 -3.83
C HIS A 53 10.86 -11.58 -3.79
N ALA A 54 10.38 -10.47 -3.26
CA ALA A 54 11.21 -9.32 -2.93
C ALA A 54 11.27 -9.10 -1.41
N GLY A 55 12.38 -8.56 -0.94
CA GLY A 55 12.62 -8.30 0.46
C GLY A 55 12.09 -6.95 0.94
N TYR A 56 12.74 -6.38 1.94
CA TYR A 56 12.32 -5.11 2.56
C TYR A 56 12.43 -3.94 1.59
N TYR A 57 11.55 -2.97 1.74
CA TYR A 57 11.51 -1.69 1.01
C TYR A 57 11.41 -1.81 -0.52
N CYS A 58 10.98 -2.97 -1.04
CA CYS A 58 10.75 -3.13 -2.48
C CYS A 58 9.78 -2.06 -2.99
N ALA A 59 10.13 -1.42 -4.11
CA ALA A 59 9.36 -0.32 -4.72
C ALA A 59 9.19 0.94 -3.85
N GLY A 60 9.96 1.08 -2.77
CA GLY A 60 9.93 2.30 -1.94
C GLY A 60 10.35 3.54 -2.72
N MET A 61 9.80 4.71 -2.38
CA MET A 61 10.07 5.99 -3.04
C MET A 61 9.79 5.99 -4.55
N ASN A 62 8.96 5.07 -5.07
CA ASN A 62 8.54 5.08 -6.47
C ASN A 62 7.77 6.37 -6.78
N GLN A 63 8.04 6.96 -7.95
CA GLN A 63 7.40 8.20 -8.38
C GLN A 63 6.72 8.09 -9.75
N GLN A 64 7.14 7.20 -10.64
CA GLN A 64 6.52 7.12 -11.98
C GLN A 64 6.37 5.69 -12.51
N ALA A 65 7.09 4.72 -11.95
CA ALA A 65 7.12 3.37 -12.51
C ALA A 65 5.84 2.61 -12.21
N SER A 66 5.57 1.62 -13.06
CA SER A 66 4.63 0.55 -12.77
C SER A 66 5.42 -0.72 -12.46
N ILE A 67 5.31 -1.21 -11.23
CA ILE A 67 6.14 -2.30 -10.72
C ILE A 67 5.25 -3.49 -10.37
N THR A 68 5.52 -4.66 -10.94
CA THR A 68 4.83 -5.91 -10.59
C THR A 68 5.82 -6.87 -9.94
N VAL A 69 5.50 -7.36 -8.74
CA VAL A 69 6.25 -8.41 -8.05
C VAL A 69 5.47 -9.72 -8.16
N HIS A 70 6.05 -10.70 -8.84
CA HIS A 70 5.48 -12.04 -9.03
C HIS A 70 5.79 -12.95 -7.83
N GLY A 71 5.39 -12.50 -6.64
CA GLY A 71 5.63 -13.19 -5.38
C GLY A 71 5.24 -12.35 -4.16
N ASN A 72 5.77 -12.75 -3.00
CA ASN A 72 5.60 -12.02 -1.73
C ASN A 72 6.63 -10.89 -1.58
N VAL A 73 6.27 -9.87 -0.79
CA VAL A 73 7.16 -8.75 -0.44
C VAL A 73 7.39 -8.62 1.06
N GLY A 74 8.59 -8.17 1.43
CA GLY A 74 8.97 -7.92 2.82
C GLY A 74 8.40 -6.61 3.39
N VAL A 75 8.95 -6.20 4.54
CA VAL A 75 8.51 -5.00 5.28
C VAL A 75 8.71 -3.73 4.46
N GLY A 76 7.77 -2.79 4.53
CA GLY A 76 7.92 -1.45 3.92
C GLY A 76 7.79 -1.43 2.39
N CYS A 77 7.11 -2.41 1.78
CA CYS A 77 6.86 -2.36 0.34
C CYS A 77 6.11 -1.07 -0.05
N ALA A 78 6.56 -0.39 -1.11
CA ALA A 78 6.04 0.89 -1.57
C ALA A 78 6.04 2.01 -0.50
N GLU A 79 6.92 1.89 0.50
CA GLU A 79 7.11 2.95 1.50
C GLU A 79 7.51 4.27 0.84
N ASN A 80 6.90 5.37 1.26
CA ASN A 80 7.17 6.72 0.76
C ASN A 80 6.94 6.87 -0.76
N MET A 81 6.11 6.02 -1.36
CA MET A 81 5.74 6.15 -2.78
C MET A 81 5.03 7.49 -3.03
N MET A 82 5.44 8.19 -4.08
CA MET A 82 4.94 9.51 -4.46
C MET A 82 3.79 9.41 -5.47
N SER A 83 3.95 8.54 -6.47
CA SER A 83 2.91 8.14 -7.42
C SER A 83 3.40 6.93 -8.25
N GLY A 84 2.73 6.60 -9.36
CA GLY A 84 2.94 5.36 -10.11
C GLY A 84 2.04 4.22 -9.61
N SER A 85 2.44 2.97 -9.91
CA SER A 85 1.72 1.78 -9.43
C SER A 85 2.65 0.67 -8.97
N VAL A 86 2.23 -0.07 -7.95
CA VAL A 86 2.91 -1.28 -7.47
C VAL A 86 1.85 -2.37 -7.32
N ARG A 87 2.08 -3.54 -7.93
CA ARG A 87 1.23 -4.73 -7.77
C ARG A 87 2.05 -5.88 -7.20
N VAL A 88 1.57 -6.46 -6.12
CA VAL A 88 2.15 -7.66 -5.49
C VAL A 88 1.21 -8.83 -5.76
N LYS A 89 1.69 -9.84 -6.47
CA LYS A 89 0.92 -11.06 -6.80
C LYS A 89 0.74 -12.00 -5.60
N GLY A 90 1.54 -11.85 -4.56
CA GLY A 90 1.42 -12.56 -3.30
C GLY A 90 0.98 -11.65 -2.15
N SER A 91 1.49 -11.97 -0.95
CA SER A 91 1.23 -11.20 0.27
C SER A 91 2.36 -10.20 0.57
N ALA A 92 2.02 -9.14 1.31
CA ALA A 92 2.96 -8.17 1.82
C ALA A 92 3.16 -8.32 3.34
N SER A 93 4.39 -8.14 3.80
CA SER A 93 4.67 -8.07 5.24
C SER A 93 4.18 -6.75 5.85
N GLN A 94 4.71 -6.39 7.01
CA GLN A 94 4.30 -5.20 7.75
C GLN A 94 4.59 -3.90 6.99
N ALA A 95 3.84 -2.85 7.29
CA ALA A 95 4.11 -1.48 6.84
C ALA A 95 4.07 -1.27 5.32
N ALA A 96 3.31 -2.10 4.58
CA ALA A 96 3.08 -1.86 3.16
C ALA A 96 2.41 -0.49 2.93
N GLY A 97 2.93 0.30 1.99
CA GLY A 97 2.46 1.66 1.69
C GLY A 97 2.73 2.70 2.78
N ALA A 98 3.62 2.40 3.75
CA ALA A 98 3.92 3.30 4.84
C ALA A 98 4.36 4.68 4.34
N THR A 99 3.85 5.76 4.94
CA THR A 99 4.21 7.15 4.64
C THR A 99 3.97 7.64 3.21
N ALA A 100 3.41 6.80 2.32
CA ALA A 100 3.28 7.12 0.90
C ALA A 100 2.28 8.25 0.64
N HIS A 101 2.60 9.10 -0.32
CA HIS A 101 1.90 10.33 -0.67
C HIS A 101 0.91 10.16 -1.82
N GLY A 102 1.04 9.12 -2.63
CA GLY A 102 0.16 8.90 -3.77
C GLY A 102 0.48 7.63 -4.55
N GLY A 103 -0.29 7.41 -5.62
CA GLY A 103 -0.19 6.21 -6.46
C GLY A 103 -1.12 5.09 -6.00
N LEU A 104 -0.99 3.93 -6.64
CA LEU A 104 -1.80 2.74 -6.36
C LEU A 104 -0.91 1.57 -5.95
N LEU A 105 -1.14 1.01 -4.76
CA LEU A 105 -0.58 -0.26 -4.31
C LEU A 105 -1.67 -1.33 -4.30
N VAL A 106 -1.51 -2.38 -5.10
CA VAL A 106 -2.39 -3.54 -5.12
C VAL A 106 -1.65 -4.75 -4.52
N ILE A 107 -2.25 -5.42 -3.54
CA ILE A 107 -1.73 -6.65 -2.95
C ILE A 107 -2.81 -7.73 -3.16
N GLU A 108 -2.47 -8.79 -3.89
CA GLU A 108 -3.44 -9.85 -4.22
C GLU A 108 -3.70 -10.80 -3.04
N GLY A 109 -2.71 -10.99 -2.17
CA GLY A 109 -2.84 -11.72 -0.91
C GLY A 109 -3.14 -10.83 0.29
N ASP A 110 -2.59 -11.20 1.45
CA ASP A 110 -2.75 -10.48 2.71
C ASP A 110 -1.69 -9.38 2.88
N ALA A 111 -1.98 -8.39 3.73
CA ALA A 111 -1.00 -7.45 4.23
C ALA A 111 -0.80 -7.59 5.74
N GLY A 112 0.44 -7.52 6.21
CA GLY A 112 0.77 -7.61 7.63
C GLY A 112 0.28 -6.41 8.46
N ALA A 113 0.76 -6.35 9.69
CA ALA A 113 0.48 -5.24 10.60
C ALA A 113 0.88 -3.88 10.01
N ARG A 114 0.19 -2.82 10.44
CA ARG A 114 0.51 -1.43 10.08
C ARG A 114 0.48 -1.16 8.58
N CYS A 115 -0.32 -1.88 7.80
CA CYS A 115 -0.54 -1.54 6.40
C CYS A 115 -1.08 -0.10 6.30
N GLY A 116 -0.47 0.75 5.46
CA GLY A 116 -0.84 2.15 5.32
C GLY A 116 -0.50 3.04 6.53
N ILE A 117 0.41 2.64 7.42
CA ILE A 117 0.83 3.49 8.55
C ILE A 117 1.35 4.85 8.06
N SER A 118 0.82 5.93 8.65
CA SER A 118 1.18 7.31 8.31
C SER A 118 1.03 7.67 6.82
N MET A 119 0.16 6.96 6.09
CA MET A 119 -0.14 7.27 4.68
C MET A 119 -0.65 8.71 4.51
N LYS A 120 -0.27 9.35 3.41
CA LYS A 120 -0.53 10.78 3.13
C LYS A 120 -1.20 11.02 1.78
N GLY A 121 -1.76 9.99 1.16
CA GLY A 121 -2.51 10.13 -0.09
C GLY A 121 -2.49 8.92 -1.02
N ILE A 122 -1.77 7.84 -0.68
CA ILE A 122 -1.77 6.61 -1.49
C ILE A 122 -3.15 5.91 -1.48
N ASP A 123 -3.49 5.26 -2.59
CA ASP A 123 -4.57 4.28 -2.64
C ASP A 123 -3.98 2.87 -2.47
N ILE A 124 -4.45 2.10 -1.49
CA ILE A 124 -4.02 0.72 -1.22
C ILE A 124 -5.23 -0.20 -1.36
N VAL A 125 -5.11 -1.26 -2.15
CA VAL A 125 -6.15 -2.29 -2.32
C VAL A 125 -5.58 -3.65 -1.98
N VAL A 126 -6.15 -4.31 -0.97
CA VAL A 126 -5.73 -5.63 -0.46
C VAL A 126 -6.81 -6.65 -0.78
N GLY A 127 -6.45 -7.71 -1.50
CA GLY A 127 -7.35 -8.81 -1.87
C GLY A 127 -7.67 -9.76 -0.72
N GLY A 128 -6.73 -9.90 0.23
CA GLY A 128 -6.92 -10.65 1.46
C GLY A 128 -7.25 -9.77 2.67
N SER A 129 -6.75 -10.19 3.83
CA SER A 129 -6.92 -9.53 5.12
C SER A 129 -5.73 -8.63 5.47
N ILE A 130 -5.94 -7.73 6.43
CA ILE A 130 -4.90 -6.85 6.97
C ILE A 130 -4.63 -7.13 8.46
N GLY A 131 -3.39 -6.95 8.88
CA GLY A 131 -2.99 -7.10 10.28
C GLY A 131 -3.37 -5.91 11.18
N HIS A 132 -3.05 -6.04 12.46
CA HIS A 132 -3.30 -5.03 13.50
C HIS A 132 -2.67 -3.66 13.20
N MET A 133 -3.26 -2.61 13.75
CA MET A 133 -2.81 -1.20 13.66
C MET A 133 -2.65 -0.69 12.22
N SER A 134 -3.37 -1.28 11.27
CA SER A 134 -3.40 -0.77 9.90
C SER A 134 -4.05 0.61 9.85
N CYS A 135 -3.52 1.49 9.00
CA CYS A 135 -3.82 2.92 8.94
C CYS A 135 -3.55 3.71 10.23
N PHE A 136 -2.68 3.22 11.12
CA PHE A 136 -2.23 4.01 12.27
C PHE A 136 -1.65 5.35 11.79
N MET A 137 -2.13 6.46 12.34
CA MET A 137 -1.77 7.84 11.94
C MET A 137 -2.00 8.15 10.45
N GLY A 138 -2.91 7.44 9.77
CA GLY A 138 -3.23 7.67 8.36
C GLY A 138 -3.82 9.06 8.12
N GLN A 139 -3.13 9.89 7.34
CA GLN A 139 -3.47 11.29 7.14
C GLN A 139 -4.45 11.51 5.98
N ALA A 140 -4.20 10.85 4.84
CA ALA A 140 -5.02 10.95 3.64
C ALA A 140 -4.80 9.71 2.75
N GLY A 141 -5.69 9.53 1.77
CA GLY A 141 -5.68 8.40 0.85
C GLY A 141 -6.76 7.39 1.18
N ARG A 142 -6.65 6.19 0.60
CA ARG A 142 -7.70 5.17 0.66
C ARG A 142 -7.11 3.81 0.92
N LEU A 143 -7.73 3.06 1.83
CA LEU A 143 -7.44 1.65 2.03
C LEU A 143 -8.68 0.82 1.73
N VAL A 144 -8.57 -0.16 0.85
CA VAL A 144 -9.62 -1.14 0.53
C VAL A 144 -9.16 -2.53 0.96
N VAL A 145 -10.00 -3.23 1.71
CA VAL A 145 -9.71 -4.57 2.24
C VAL A 145 -10.84 -5.52 1.89
N CYS A 146 -10.55 -6.50 1.04
CA CYS A 146 -11.55 -7.46 0.56
C CYS A 146 -11.80 -8.62 1.56
N GLY A 147 -10.87 -8.82 2.51
CA GLY A 147 -10.98 -9.71 3.66
C GLY A 147 -11.27 -8.97 4.97
N ASP A 148 -10.67 -9.46 6.06
CA ASP A 148 -10.86 -8.98 7.43
C ASP A 148 -9.79 -7.95 7.84
N ALA A 149 -10.09 -7.16 8.87
CA ALA A 149 -9.14 -6.26 9.52
C ALA A 149 -8.92 -6.62 10.99
N GLY A 150 -7.65 -6.75 11.38
CA GLY A 150 -7.27 -7.01 12.77
C GLY A 150 -7.44 -5.81 13.71
N ASP A 151 -7.01 -6.01 14.96
CA ASP A 151 -7.09 -5.06 16.08
C ASP A 151 -6.59 -3.63 15.76
N ALA A 152 -7.23 -2.64 16.37
CA ALA A 152 -6.90 -1.21 16.34
C ALA A 152 -6.86 -0.59 14.93
N LEU A 153 -7.83 -0.92 14.07
CA LEU A 153 -7.94 -0.35 12.73
C LEU A 153 -8.11 1.18 12.79
N GLY A 154 -7.22 1.90 12.09
CA GLY A 154 -7.35 3.34 11.92
C GLY A 154 -7.08 4.15 13.19
N ASP A 155 -6.22 3.66 14.08
CA ASP A 155 -5.86 4.45 15.26
C ASP A 155 -5.23 5.81 14.85
N SER A 156 -5.71 6.89 15.45
CA SER A 156 -5.23 8.26 15.23
C SER A 156 -5.37 8.75 13.78
N LEU A 157 -6.49 8.41 13.13
CA LEU A 157 -6.81 8.78 11.76
C LEU A 157 -7.12 10.27 11.56
N TYR A 158 -6.81 10.76 10.34
CA TYR A 158 -7.28 12.05 9.82
C TYR A 158 -8.26 11.86 8.64
N GLU A 159 -7.90 12.23 7.42
CA GLU A 159 -8.79 12.25 6.25
C GLU A 159 -8.76 10.95 5.43
N THR A 160 -8.15 9.89 5.93
CA THR A 160 -8.09 8.59 5.21
C THR A 160 -9.47 7.94 5.17
N HIS A 161 -9.86 7.42 4.00
CA HIS A 161 -11.03 6.56 3.85
C HIS A 161 -10.62 5.09 3.92
N ILE A 162 -11.27 4.31 4.76
CA ILE A 162 -11.02 2.86 4.85
C ILE A 162 -12.31 2.13 4.49
N TYR A 163 -12.20 1.13 3.61
CA TYR A 163 -13.28 0.27 3.17
C TYR A 163 -12.94 -1.18 3.52
N VAL A 164 -13.81 -1.84 4.28
CA VAL A 164 -13.62 -3.25 4.67
C VAL A 164 -14.87 -4.05 4.33
N LYS A 165 -14.68 -5.16 3.60
CA LYS A 165 -15.75 -6.10 3.25
C LYS A 165 -15.99 -7.15 4.33
N GLY A 166 -14.91 -7.63 4.95
CA GLY A 166 -14.98 -8.61 6.04
C GLY A 166 -15.30 -7.98 7.40
N THR A 167 -14.83 -8.62 8.44
CA THR A 167 -15.03 -8.18 9.83
C THR A 167 -13.87 -7.30 10.26
N VAL A 168 -14.17 -6.27 11.06
CA VAL A 168 -13.17 -5.47 11.77
C VAL A 168 -13.16 -5.92 13.23
N GLU A 169 -12.01 -6.41 13.70
CA GLU A 169 -11.85 -6.91 15.07
C GLU A 169 -12.07 -5.80 16.10
N SER A 170 -11.37 -4.67 15.96
CA SER A 170 -11.59 -3.49 16.78
C SER A 170 -11.16 -2.22 16.04
N LEU A 171 -11.70 -1.08 16.47
CA LEU A 171 -11.32 0.24 15.95
C LEU A 171 -10.30 0.89 16.88
N GLY A 172 -9.33 1.56 16.28
CA GLY A 172 -8.38 2.40 16.99
C GLY A 172 -8.98 3.73 17.47
N SER A 173 -8.17 4.48 18.21
CA SER A 173 -8.56 5.79 18.73
C SER A 173 -8.97 6.75 17.59
N ASP A 174 -10.07 7.47 17.77
CA ASP A 174 -10.62 8.41 16.77
C ASP A 174 -11.03 7.77 15.42
N CYS A 175 -11.18 6.45 15.34
CA CYS A 175 -11.75 5.75 14.19
C CYS A 175 -13.21 5.37 14.47
N VAL A 176 -14.10 5.64 13.52
CA VAL A 176 -15.51 5.24 13.60
C VAL A 176 -16.00 4.71 12.26
N GLU A 177 -17.00 3.83 12.30
CA GLU A 177 -17.79 3.52 11.10
C GLU A 177 -18.48 4.80 10.60
N LYS A 178 -18.47 5.01 9.29
CA LYS A 178 -19.01 6.19 8.62
C LYS A 178 -20.09 5.76 7.64
N GLU A 179 -21.05 6.66 7.41
CA GLU A 179 -22.05 6.47 6.36
C GLU A 179 -21.41 6.25 4.98
N MET A 180 -21.96 5.28 4.25
CA MET A 180 -21.62 5.01 2.87
C MET A 180 -22.56 5.81 1.95
N ARG A 181 -21.99 6.69 1.12
CA ARG A 181 -22.72 7.61 0.23
C ARG A 181 -22.39 7.26 -1.23
N SER A 182 -23.14 7.82 -2.17
CA SER A 182 -22.97 7.56 -3.61
C SER A 182 -21.55 7.75 -4.12
N GLU A 183 -20.89 8.84 -3.70
CA GLU A 183 -19.51 9.14 -4.11
C GLU A 183 -18.50 8.16 -3.52
N HIS A 184 -18.78 7.61 -2.32
CA HIS A 184 -17.92 6.58 -1.73
C HIS A 184 -18.08 5.26 -2.48
N LEU A 185 -19.30 4.92 -2.92
CA LEU A 185 -19.57 3.70 -3.68
C LEU A 185 -18.87 3.76 -5.04
N GLN A 186 -18.95 4.91 -5.72
CA GLN A 186 -18.24 5.15 -6.97
C GLN A 186 -16.72 5.06 -6.78
N GLU A 187 -16.17 5.78 -5.79
CA GLU A 187 -14.74 5.76 -5.46
C GLU A 187 -14.23 4.33 -5.18
N LEU A 188 -14.95 3.57 -4.37
CA LEU A 188 -14.59 2.19 -4.04
C LEU A 188 -14.67 1.28 -5.27
N GLN A 189 -15.71 1.40 -6.09
CA GLN A 189 -15.84 0.57 -7.30
C GLN A 189 -14.70 0.86 -8.29
N GLU A 190 -14.34 2.12 -8.49
CA GLU A 190 -13.21 2.51 -9.35
C GLU A 190 -11.88 1.92 -8.86
N LEU A 191 -11.65 1.86 -7.54
CA LEU A 191 -10.46 1.23 -6.97
C LEU A 191 -10.44 -0.29 -7.16
N LEU A 192 -11.58 -0.97 -6.93
CA LEU A 192 -11.72 -2.40 -7.16
C LEU A 192 -11.47 -2.76 -8.63
N ASP A 193 -12.02 -1.98 -9.56
CA ASP A 193 -11.85 -2.17 -11.00
C ASP A 193 -10.38 -1.96 -11.42
N ARG A 194 -9.72 -0.91 -10.93
CA ARG A 194 -8.27 -0.68 -11.15
C ARG A 194 -7.39 -1.80 -10.56
N ALA A 195 -7.80 -2.37 -9.44
CA ALA A 195 -7.14 -3.52 -8.83
C ALA A 195 -7.48 -4.84 -9.54
N GLY A 196 -8.51 -4.87 -10.38
CA GLY A 196 -8.97 -6.09 -11.05
C GLY A 196 -9.64 -7.08 -10.09
N PHE A 197 -10.24 -6.59 -9.00
CA PHE A 197 -10.98 -7.42 -8.03
C PHE A 197 -12.48 -7.33 -8.30
N ALA A 198 -13.08 -8.49 -8.59
CA ALA A 198 -14.51 -8.60 -8.90
C ALA A 198 -15.37 -8.61 -7.63
N HIS A 199 -15.42 -7.46 -6.94
CA HIS A 199 -16.31 -7.22 -5.80
C HIS A 199 -17.25 -6.04 -6.09
N GLN A 200 -18.36 -6.00 -5.35
CA GLN A 200 -19.29 -4.87 -5.41
C GLN A 200 -19.01 -3.92 -4.25
N ALA A 201 -18.91 -2.63 -4.53
CA ALA A 201 -18.69 -1.62 -3.50
C ALA A 201 -19.75 -1.63 -2.38
N ALA A 202 -20.97 -2.09 -2.69
CA ALA A 202 -22.07 -2.21 -1.73
C ALA A 202 -21.84 -3.27 -0.63
N ASP A 203 -20.89 -4.18 -0.83
CA ASP A 203 -20.54 -5.24 0.13
C ASP A 203 -19.60 -4.74 1.25
N PHE A 204 -19.16 -3.47 1.19
CA PHE A 204 -18.16 -2.92 2.10
C PHE A 204 -18.76 -1.93 3.07
N LYS A 205 -18.17 -1.87 4.26
CA LYS A 205 -18.37 -0.80 5.23
C LYS A 205 -17.27 0.24 5.10
N ARG A 206 -17.58 1.48 5.49
CA ARG A 206 -16.64 2.60 5.48
C ARG A 206 -16.26 2.99 6.90
N TYR A 207 -14.98 3.29 7.10
CA TYR A 207 -14.42 3.81 8.35
C TYR A 207 -13.59 5.06 8.07
N GLY A 208 -13.46 5.92 9.07
CA GLY A 208 -12.67 7.15 8.98
C GLY A 208 -12.65 7.92 10.30
N SER A 209 -11.92 9.04 10.33
CA SER A 209 -11.73 9.82 11.57
C SER A 209 -13.03 10.35 12.16
N ALA A 210 -13.20 10.23 13.48
CA ALA A 210 -14.25 10.94 14.22
C ALA A 210 -13.95 12.44 14.40
N ARG A 211 -12.77 12.89 13.94
CA ARG A 211 -12.26 14.27 13.97
C ARG A 211 -12.18 14.84 15.38
N GLN A 212 -11.92 14.00 16.38
CA GLN A 212 -11.79 14.42 17.77
C GLN A 212 -10.36 14.79 18.16
N LEU A 213 -9.35 14.26 17.44
CA LEU A 213 -7.92 14.49 17.71
C LEU A 213 -7.29 15.58 16.84
N TYR A 214 -8.09 16.37 16.11
CA TYR A 214 -7.58 17.43 15.21
C TYR A 214 -7.03 18.64 15.97
N ASN A 215 -7.49 18.84 17.21
CA ASN A 215 -7.06 19.92 18.07
C ASN A 215 -6.63 19.33 19.40
N PHE A 216 -5.53 19.84 19.95
CA PHE A 216 -5.09 19.49 21.28
C PHE A 216 -6.16 19.93 22.31
N LYS A 217 -6.76 18.96 22.99
CA LYS A 217 -7.65 19.20 24.13
C LYS A 217 -6.87 18.86 25.40
N VAL A 218 -6.64 19.86 26.26
CA VAL A 218 -5.89 19.72 27.53
C VAL A 218 -6.46 18.59 28.40
N ASP A 219 -7.78 18.39 28.35
CA ASP A 219 -8.49 17.36 29.12
C ASP A 219 -8.18 15.92 28.66
N ASN A 220 -7.63 15.74 27.45
CA ASN A 220 -7.24 14.44 26.91
C ASN A 220 -5.79 14.05 27.25
N ALA A 221 -5.06 14.84 28.04
CA ALA A 221 -3.65 14.58 28.35
C ALA A 221 -3.36 13.23 29.04
N SER A 222 -4.38 12.58 29.61
CA SER A 222 -4.29 11.24 30.22
C SER A 222 -4.69 10.08 29.29
N ALA A 223 -5.16 10.40 28.07
CA ALA A 223 -5.61 9.43 27.06
C ALA A 223 -4.64 9.29 25.87
N TYR A 224 -3.47 9.95 25.93
CA TYR A 224 -2.35 9.80 24.99
C TYR A 224 -1.31 8.80 25.51
#